data_AF-A0A1Y1MSQ8-F1
#
_entry.id   AF-A0A1Y1MSQ8-F1
#
_cell.length_a   1.000
_cell.length_b   1.000
_cell.length_c   1.000
_cell.angle_alpha   90.00
_cell.angle_beta   90.00
_cell.angle_gamma   90.00
#
_symmetry.space_group_name_H-M   'P 1'
#
loop_
_entity.id
_entity.type
_entity.pdbx_description
1 polymer ?
#
loop_
_entity_poly.entity_id
_entity_poly.type
_entity_poly.pdbx_seq_one_letter_code
_entity_poly.pdbx_strand_id
1 'polypeptide(L)'
;INFNTTKLAAAVADFTGANNVSGTIRRLKSNGTETLVGNKGFWASDYMVHRTKPFVLGNKMLSTRSRNTEAVNSANPYGYHLGQGTLFSYVEGNEYKDIMGAWDW
;
A
#
# COMPACT_ATOMS: atom_id res chain seq x y z
N ILE A 1 12.14 -10.88 -1.09
CA ILE A 1 11.93 -11.24 0.34
C ILE A 1 11.33 -12.65 0.35
N ASN A 2 12.04 -13.64 0.88
CA ASN A 2 11.48 -14.99 1.00
C ASN A 2 10.57 -15.03 2.23
N PHE A 3 9.28 -14.73 2.03
CA PHE A 3 8.29 -14.73 3.10
C PHE A 3 7.71 -16.15 3.29
N ASN A 4 8.00 -16.78 4.43
CA ASN A 4 7.42 -18.08 4.78
C ASN A 4 5.95 -17.90 5.20
N THR A 5 5.03 -18.30 4.34
CA THR A 5 3.58 -18.13 4.54
C THR A 5 2.91 -19.27 5.31
N THR A 6 3.61 -20.31 5.76
CA THR A 6 2.99 -21.51 6.35
C THR A 6 2.15 -21.19 7.59
N LYS A 7 2.69 -20.40 8.53
CA LYS A 7 1.95 -19.98 9.73
C LYS A 7 0.75 -19.11 9.39
N LEU A 8 0.91 -18.19 8.44
CA LEU A 8 -0.18 -17.32 7.99
C LEU A 8 -1.29 -18.14 7.33
N ALA A 9 -0.94 -19.09 6.46
CA ALA A 9 -1.90 -19.96 5.79
C ALA A 9 -2.69 -20.83 6.78
N ALA A 10 -2.05 -21.33 7.84
CA ALA A 10 -2.73 -22.06 8.90
C ALA A 10 -3.68 -21.16 9.72
N ALA A 11 -3.25 -19.95 10.05
CA ALA A 11 -4.03 -19.00 10.84
C ALA A 11 -5.30 -18.47 10.15
N VAL A 12 -5.36 -18.58 8.82
CA VAL A 12 -6.49 -18.12 7.99
C VAL A 12 -7.19 -19.27 7.26
N ALA A 13 -6.97 -20.50 7.70
CA ALA A 13 -7.47 -21.70 7.02
C ALA A 13 -9.02 -21.76 6.98
N ASP A 14 -9.68 -21.14 7.95
CA ASP A 14 -11.13 -21.04 8.10
C ASP A 14 -11.73 -19.78 7.46
N PHE A 15 -10.90 -18.89 6.89
CA PHE A 15 -11.38 -17.65 6.27
C PHE A 15 -12.05 -17.97 4.93
N THR A 16 -13.38 -17.84 4.90
CA THR A 16 -14.21 -18.13 3.73
C THR A 16 -15.00 -16.90 3.27
N GLY A 17 -15.67 -17.01 2.12
CA GLY A 17 -16.48 -15.93 1.55
C GLY A 17 -15.69 -14.64 1.33
N ALA A 18 -16.23 -13.51 1.82
CA ALA A 18 -15.61 -12.19 1.70
C ALA A 18 -14.27 -12.07 2.44
N ASN A 19 -14.00 -12.95 3.41
CA ASN A 19 -12.77 -12.95 4.19
C ASN A 19 -11.68 -13.85 3.58
N ASN A 20 -11.98 -14.59 2.50
CA ASN A 20 -11.02 -15.52 1.91
C ASN A 20 -9.75 -14.80 1.41
N VAL A 21 -8.60 -15.20 1.95
CA VAL A 21 -7.28 -14.63 1.62
C VAL A 21 -6.36 -15.58 0.86
N SER A 22 -6.87 -16.69 0.32
CA SER A 22 -6.06 -17.70 -0.39
C SER A 22 -5.28 -17.10 -1.57
N GLY A 23 -5.87 -16.15 -2.30
CA GLY A 23 -5.18 -15.41 -3.36
C GLY A 23 -4.01 -14.56 -2.85
N THR A 24 -4.13 -13.99 -1.64
CA THR A 24 -3.04 -13.24 -1.00
C THR A 24 -1.89 -14.17 -0.62
N ILE A 25 -2.19 -15.33 -0.01
CA ILE A 25 -1.19 -16.35 0.32
C ILE A 25 -0.43 -16.80 -0.93
N ARG A 26 -1.16 -17.08 -2.02
CA ARG A 26 -0.56 -17.50 -3.30
C ARG A 26 0.43 -16.47 -3.84
N ARG A 27 0.05 -15.18 -3.86
CA ARG A 27 0.92 -14.10 -4.34
C ARG A 27 2.13 -13.88 -3.45
N LEU A 28 1.99 -13.97 -2.12
CA LEU A 28 3.12 -13.91 -1.20
C LEU A 28 4.13 -15.04 -1.44
N LYS A 29 3.65 -16.26 -1.70
CA LYS A 29 4.51 -17.41 -2.08
C LYS A 29 5.22 -17.23 -3.41
N SER A 30 4.65 -16.44 -4.33
CA SER A 30 5.19 -16.22 -5.67
C SER A 30 6.47 -15.36 -5.71
N ASN A 31 6.86 -14.76 -4.57
CA ASN A 31 8.00 -13.83 -4.47
C ASN A 31 7.98 -12.74 -5.56
N GLY A 32 6.80 -12.21 -5.86
CA GLY A 32 6.61 -11.12 -6.84
C GLY A 32 6.32 -11.56 -8.27
N THR A 33 6.34 -12.85 -8.58
CA THR A 33 6.01 -13.34 -9.94
C THR A 33 4.52 -13.28 -10.27
N GLU A 34 3.64 -13.40 -9.27
CA GLU A 34 2.21 -13.15 -9.43
C GLU A 34 1.85 -11.72 -8.98
N THR A 35 1.60 -10.85 -9.97
CA THR A 35 1.24 -9.45 -9.72
C THR A 35 -0.27 -9.22 -9.68
N LEU A 36 -0.68 -8.15 -9.00
CA LEU A 36 -2.04 -7.64 -9.06
C LEU A 36 -2.11 -6.58 -10.16
N VAL A 37 -3.09 -6.70 -11.06
CA VAL A 37 -3.40 -5.71 -12.09
C VAL A 37 -4.84 -5.25 -11.88
N GLY A 38 -5.08 -3.95 -11.98
CA GLY A 38 -6.40 -3.33 -11.83
C GLY A 38 -6.38 -2.12 -10.91
N ASN A 39 -7.57 -1.63 -10.58
CA ASN A 39 -7.77 -0.48 -9.70
C ASN A 39 -8.51 -0.90 -8.42
N LYS A 40 -8.05 -0.41 -7.26
CA LYS A 40 -8.71 -0.64 -5.98
C LYS A 40 -8.82 0.68 -5.20
N GLY A 41 -10.06 1.10 -4.97
CA GLY A 41 -10.38 2.17 -4.02
C GLY A 41 -10.62 1.61 -2.61
N PHE A 42 -10.03 2.27 -1.62
CA PHE A 42 -10.22 2.05 -0.20
C PHE A 42 -11.00 3.24 0.36
N TRP A 43 -12.31 3.24 0.14
CA TRP A 43 -13.18 4.38 0.40
C TRP A 43 -13.17 4.86 1.86
N ALA A 44 -12.99 3.95 2.82
CA ALA A 44 -12.93 4.27 4.24
C ALA A 44 -11.64 4.99 4.64
N SER A 45 -10.61 4.96 3.80
CA SER A 45 -9.29 5.53 4.09
C SER A 45 -8.86 6.60 3.10
N ASP A 46 -9.75 7.00 2.18
CA ASP A 46 -9.49 7.95 1.09
C ASP A 46 -8.19 7.62 0.33
N TYR A 47 -8.02 6.35 -0.03
CA TYR A 47 -6.82 5.85 -0.71
C TYR A 47 -7.20 5.05 -1.96
N MET A 48 -6.38 5.14 -3.01
CA MET A 48 -6.57 4.37 -4.24
C MET A 48 -5.24 3.80 -4.72
N VAL A 49 -5.27 2.57 -5.24
CA VAL A 49 -4.13 1.94 -5.90
C VAL A 49 -4.54 1.50 -7.29
N HIS A 50 -3.84 2.02 -8.30
CA HIS A 50 -3.94 1.57 -9.68
C HIS A 50 -2.67 0.81 -10.05
N ARG A 51 -2.80 -0.44 -10.50
CA ARG A 51 -1.68 -1.30 -10.88
C ARG A 51 -1.83 -1.73 -12.32
N THR A 52 -0.77 -1.53 -13.09
CA THR A 52 -0.62 -2.07 -14.43
C THR A 52 0.56 -3.05 -14.46
N LYS A 53 0.83 -3.65 -15.62
CA LYS A 53 2.06 -4.42 -15.82
C LYS A 53 3.33 -3.55 -15.65
N PRO A 54 3.41 -2.34 -16.25
CA PRO A 54 4.62 -1.52 -16.15
C PRO A 54 4.73 -0.62 -14.92
N PHE A 55 3.63 -0.24 -14.26
CA PHE A 55 3.70 0.73 -13.16
C PHE A 55 2.58 0.56 -12.11
N VAL A 56 2.81 1.16 -10.94
CA VAL A 56 1.85 1.29 -9.85
C VAL A 56 1.69 2.75 -9.48
N LEU A 57 0.45 3.21 -9.39
CA LEU A 57 0.09 4.50 -8.83
C LEU A 57 -0.63 4.31 -7.51
N GLY A 58 -0.17 4.98 -6.46
CA GLY A 58 -0.86 5.08 -5.17
C GLY A 58 -1.27 6.53 -4.94
N ASN A 59 -2.55 6.80 -4.76
CA ASN A 59 -3.05 8.15 -4.47
C ASN A 59 -3.62 8.21 -3.06
N LYS A 60 -3.08 9.12 -2.24
CA LYS A 60 -3.57 9.39 -0.87
C LYS A 60 -4.29 10.73 -0.83
N MET A 61 -5.57 10.65 -0.48
CA MET A 61 -6.46 11.80 -0.31
C MET A 61 -6.90 11.89 1.17
N LEU A 62 -7.60 12.98 1.49
CA LEU A 62 -8.25 13.18 2.78
C LEU A 62 -9.67 13.72 2.56
N SER A 63 -10.56 13.43 3.49
CA SER A 63 -11.91 13.98 3.54
C SER A 63 -12.30 14.25 4.99
N THR A 64 -13.52 14.73 5.22
CA THR A 64 -14.07 14.85 6.59
C THR A 64 -14.20 13.51 7.33
N ARG A 65 -14.03 12.38 6.64
CA ARG A 65 -14.15 11.03 7.19
C ARG A 65 -12.82 10.41 7.60
N SER A 66 -11.70 10.97 7.13
CA SER A 66 -10.36 10.43 7.36
C SER A 66 -9.46 11.47 8.01
N ARG A 67 -8.36 11.00 8.60
CA ARG A 67 -7.32 11.87 9.14
C ARG A 67 -6.21 12.00 8.11
N ASN A 68 -5.56 13.16 8.14
CA ASN A 68 -4.30 13.36 7.44
C ASN A 68 -3.19 12.49 8.06
N THR A 69 -1.98 12.58 7.53
CA THR A 69 -0.83 11.87 8.09
C THR A 69 -0.57 12.26 9.55
N GLU A 70 -0.08 11.30 10.32
CA GLU A 70 0.25 11.50 11.73
C GLU A 70 1.62 12.17 11.88
N ALA A 71 1.72 13.13 12.80
CA ALA A 71 2.98 13.69 13.27
C ALA A 71 3.00 13.57 14.80
N VAL A 72 3.88 12.71 15.32
CA VAL A 72 3.95 12.37 16.75
C VAL A 72 5.38 11.95 17.10
N ASN A 73 5.81 12.17 18.35
CA ASN A 73 7.14 11.80 18.84
C ASN A 73 8.31 12.30 17.94
N SER A 74 8.18 13.52 17.42
CA SER A 74 9.12 14.14 16.47
C SER A 74 9.26 13.40 15.13
N ALA A 75 8.43 12.39 14.86
CA ALA A 75 8.35 11.72 13.59
C ALA A 75 7.39 12.46 12.65
N ASN A 76 7.76 12.51 11.36
CA ASN A 76 6.97 13.10 10.29
C ASN A 76 6.54 14.58 10.51
N PRO A 77 7.44 15.48 10.98
CA PRO A 77 7.07 16.87 11.30
C PRO A 77 6.65 17.69 10.07
N TYR A 78 7.07 17.28 8.87
CA TYR A 78 6.83 18.01 7.63
C TYR A 78 5.75 17.38 6.74
N GLY A 79 5.11 16.29 7.17
CA GLY A 79 4.17 15.54 6.33
C GLY A 79 2.83 16.21 6.03
N TYR A 80 2.65 17.51 6.32
CA TYR A 80 1.35 18.18 6.31
C TYR A 80 0.59 17.99 4.98
N HIS A 81 1.26 18.00 3.84
CA HIS A 81 0.62 17.85 2.53
C HIS A 81 0.46 16.39 2.06
N LEU A 82 0.99 15.39 2.77
CA LEU A 82 1.00 14.00 2.31
C LEU A 82 -0.41 13.40 2.07
N GLY A 83 -1.43 13.87 2.78
CA GLY A 83 -2.82 13.42 2.59
C GLY A 83 -3.62 14.18 1.55
N GLN A 84 -3.06 15.19 0.89
CA GLN A 84 -3.83 16.16 0.09
C GLN A 84 -3.87 15.84 -1.41
N GLY A 85 -3.95 14.57 -1.78
CA GLY A 85 -3.94 14.12 -3.18
C GLY A 85 -2.54 13.75 -3.68
N THR A 86 -1.64 13.35 -2.78
CA THR A 86 -0.29 12.92 -3.14
C THR A 86 -0.34 11.67 -4.00
N LEU A 87 0.25 11.76 -5.20
CA LEU A 87 0.36 10.66 -6.15
C LEU A 87 1.76 10.06 -6.13
N PHE A 88 1.88 8.85 -5.60
CA PHE A 88 3.10 8.06 -5.65
C PHE A 88 3.11 7.20 -6.92
N SER A 89 4.14 7.37 -7.75
CA SER A 89 4.32 6.65 -9.01
C SER A 89 5.54 5.73 -8.95
N TYR A 90 5.33 4.43 -9.14
CA TYR A 90 6.39 3.42 -9.11
C TYR A 90 6.44 2.66 -10.43
N VAL A 91 7.63 2.57 -11.03
CA VAL A 91 7.97 1.77 -12.20
C VAL A 91 9.00 0.70 -11.80
N GLU A 92 10.11 1.12 -11.19
CA GLU A 92 11.19 0.28 -10.69
C GLU A 92 10.99 -0.12 -9.21
N GLY A 93 10.23 0.69 -8.45
CA GLY A 93 9.88 0.42 -7.06
C GLY A 93 10.80 1.07 -6.02
N ASN A 94 11.79 1.84 -6.44
CA ASN A 94 12.76 2.55 -5.61
C ASN A 94 12.72 4.08 -5.77
N GLU A 95 11.77 4.63 -6.53
CA GLU A 95 11.70 6.05 -6.89
C GLU A 95 11.68 6.99 -5.69
N TYR A 96 11.04 6.55 -4.59
CA TYR A 96 10.91 7.33 -3.35
C TYR A 96 11.77 6.75 -2.22
N LYS A 97 12.68 5.83 -2.49
CA LYS A 97 13.49 5.18 -1.46
C LYS A 97 14.46 6.21 -0.86
N ASP A 98 14.36 6.41 0.45
CA ASP A 98 15.25 7.27 1.26
C ASP A 98 15.29 8.75 0.84
N ILE A 99 14.35 9.22 0.00
CA ILE A 99 14.36 10.61 -0.50
C ILE A 99 13.69 11.62 0.44
N MET A 100 13.01 11.16 1.48
CA MET A 100 12.22 11.99 2.40
C MET A 100 13.06 13.07 3.11
N GLY A 101 14.37 12.87 3.25
CA GLY A 101 15.29 13.87 3.80
C GLY A 101 15.64 15.02 2.84
N ALA A 102 15.32 14.88 1.55
CA ALA A 102 15.62 15.85 0.49
C ALA A 102 14.35 16.41 -0.17
N TRP A 103 13.16 16.03 0.28
CA TRP A 103 11.91 16.62 -0.20
C TRP A 103 11.76 18.08 0.21
N ASP A 104 11.18 18.85 -0.71
CA ASP A 104 10.43 20.06 -0.36
C ASP A 104 9.03 19.60 0.03
N TRP A 105 8.70 19.79 1.31
CA TRP A 105 7.58 19.15 1.99
C TRP A 105 6.28 19.96 1.93
#